data_AF-A0A447PLR0-F1
#
_entry.id   AF-A0A447PLR0-F1
#
_cell.length_a   1.000
_cell.length_b   1.000
_cell.length_c   1.000
_cell.angle_alpha   90.00
_cell.angle_beta   90.00
_cell.angle_gamma   90.00
#
_symmetry.space_group_name_H-M   'P 1'
#
loop_
_entity.id
_entity.type
_entity.pdbx_description
1 polymer ?
#
loop_
_entity_poly.entity_id
_entity_poly.type
_entity_poly.pdbx_seq_one_letter_code
_entity_poly.pdbx_strand_id
1 'polypeptide(L)'
;MGAAFGIDLNQPRVAAVVEVDSGQLGVDSAMAELQQLQNALTTPERNNLIAIVSLTEMVVLKPALNSFGRWDAEDHRKRVEQLISRMKENGQLRFRVALGNYFTGPGSIARSYRTARTTMMVGKQRMPESRSYFYQDLMLPFC
;
A
#
# COMPACT_ATOMS: atom_id res chain seq x y z
N MET A 1 4.46 28.79 -11.96
CA MET A 1 4.53 28.66 -10.49
C MET A 1 3.30 27.89 -10.04
N GLY A 2 3.41 26.58 -9.83
CA GLY A 2 2.31 25.74 -9.37
C GLY A 2 2.51 25.43 -7.89
N ALA A 3 1.62 25.95 -7.03
CA ALA A 3 1.60 25.60 -5.62
C ALA A 3 1.08 24.16 -5.49
N ALA A 4 1.99 23.19 -5.35
CA ALA A 4 1.63 21.84 -4.93
C ALA A 4 1.39 21.87 -3.41
N PHE A 5 0.12 21.85 -3.06
CA PHE A 5 -0.44 21.75 -1.71
C PHE A 5 0.35 20.73 -0.85
N GLY A 6 1.01 21.15 0.24
CA GLY A 6 1.31 20.37 1.45
C GLY A 6 2.01 19.00 1.35
N ILE A 7 2.45 18.53 0.18
CA ILE A 7 3.08 17.22 0.02
C ILE A 7 4.56 17.34 0.36
N ASP A 8 4.94 16.93 1.57
CA ASP A 8 6.35 16.80 1.93
C ASP A 8 6.93 15.52 1.32
N LEU A 9 7.65 15.70 0.20
CA LEU A 9 8.45 14.67 -0.48
C LEU A 9 9.83 14.46 0.18
N ASN A 10 10.25 15.34 1.09
CA ASN A 10 11.50 15.17 1.84
C ASN A 10 11.34 14.15 2.96
N GLN A 11 10.11 13.89 3.40
CA GLN A 11 9.83 12.83 4.34
C GLN A 11 10.16 11.46 3.71
N PRO A 12 10.94 10.59 4.38
CA PRO A 12 11.16 9.22 3.94
C PRO A 12 9.85 8.45 3.84
N ARG A 13 9.54 7.92 2.65
CA ARG A 13 8.28 7.23 2.35
C ARG A 13 8.52 5.85 1.77
N VAL A 14 7.61 4.94 2.11
CA VAL A 14 7.50 3.60 1.52
C VAL A 14 6.17 3.49 0.77
N ALA A 15 6.19 2.87 -0.39
CA ALA A 15 4.99 2.63 -1.18
C ALA A 15 4.28 1.35 -0.75
N ALA A 16 2.96 1.43 -0.62
CA ALA A 16 2.07 0.28 -0.60
C ALA A 16 1.12 0.36 -1.80
N VAL A 17 1.00 -0.72 -2.55
CA VAL A 17 0.02 -0.88 -3.62
C VAL A 17 -1.19 -1.58 -3.03
N VAL A 18 -2.38 -1.05 -3.28
CA VAL A 18 -3.63 -1.65 -2.84
C VAL A 18 -4.50 -1.92 -4.06
N GLU A 19 -4.91 -3.17 -4.23
CA GLU A 19 -5.82 -3.61 -5.28
C GLU A 19 -7.14 -4.06 -4.65
N VAL A 20 -8.26 -3.57 -5.18
CA VAL A 20 -9.60 -4.05 -4.82
C VAL A 20 -9.96 -5.23 -5.73
N ASP A 21 -10.39 -6.34 -5.13
CA ASP A 21 -10.92 -7.51 -5.84
C ASP A 21 -12.35 -7.18 -6.30
N SER A 22 -12.48 -6.68 -7.52
CA SER A 22 -13.75 -6.24 -8.11
C SER A 22 -14.69 -7.38 -8.51
N GLY A 23 -14.72 -8.49 -7.77
CA GLY A 23 -15.45 -9.71 -8.15
C GLY A 23 -16.90 -9.41 -8.55
N GLN A 24 -17.32 -9.86 -9.74
CA GLN A 24 -18.67 -9.82 -10.35
C GLN A 24 -19.51 -8.52 -10.27
N LEU A 25 -19.03 -7.46 -9.64
CA LEU A 25 -19.80 -6.24 -9.42
C LEU A 25 -19.37 -5.17 -10.44
N GLY A 26 -20.34 -4.36 -10.88
CA GLY A 26 -20.16 -3.36 -11.93
C GLY A 26 -19.15 -2.26 -11.57
N VAL A 27 -18.80 -1.43 -12.56
CA VAL A 27 -17.80 -0.34 -12.40
C VAL A 27 -18.10 0.57 -11.19
N ASP A 28 -19.38 0.85 -10.93
CA ASP A 28 -19.81 1.74 -9.84
C ASP A 28 -19.50 1.18 -8.45
N SER A 29 -19.56 -0.15 -8.25
CA SER A 29 -19.25 -0.75 -6.96
C SER A 29 -17.74 -0.75 -6.69
N ALA A 30 -16.91 -1.01 -7.70
CA ALA A 30 -15.46 -0.98 -7.55
C ALA A 30 -14.96 0.42 -7.15
N MET A 31 -15.56 1.45 -7.73
CA MET A 31 -15.27 2.85 -7.37
C MET A 31 -15.71 3.19 -5.94
N ALA A 32 -16.91 2.77 -5.52
CA ALA A 32 -17.38 2.97 -4.14
C ALA A 32 -16.47 2.28 -3.12
N GLU A 33 -16.03 1.06 -3.43
CA GLU A 33 -15.09 0.28 -2.63
C GLU A 33 -13.71 0.95 -2.52
N LEU A 34 -13.16 1.46 -3.63
CA LEU A 34 -11.93 2.27 -3.60
C LEU A 34 -12.10 3.52 -2.75
N GLN A 35 -13.24 4.19 -2.84
CA GLN A 35 -13.49 5.42 -2.09
C GLN A 35 -13.62 5.15 -0.58
N GLN A 36 -14.30 4.06 -0.20
CA GLN A 36 -14.36 3.60 1.19
C GLN A 36 -12.96 3.26 1.73
N LEU A 37 -12.13 2.59 0.92
CA LEU A 37 -10.76 2.27 1.28
C LEU A 37 -9.89 3.53 1.42
N GLN A 38 -10.03 4.50 0.50
CA GLN A 38 -9.35 5.78 0.59
C GLN A 38 -9.69 6.50 1.89
N ASN A 39 -10.96 6.53 2.29
CA ASN A 39 -11.38 7.14 3.55
C ASN A 39 -10.77 6.44 4.77
N ALA A 40 -10.74 5.10 4.79
CA ALA A 40 -10.12 4.34 5.88
C ALA A 40 -8.59 4.56 5.99
N LEU A 41 -7.95 4.89 4.87
CA LEU A 41 -6.52 5.17 4.77
C LEU A 41 -6.17 6.65 5.04
N THR A 42 -7.12 7.56 4.85
CA THR A 42 -6.96 9.00 5.06
C THR A 42 -7.22 9.34 6.53
N THR A 43 -6.22 9.08 7.36
CA THR A 43 -6.19 9.54 8.76
C THR A 43 -5.08 10.57 8.90
N PRO A 44 -5.38 11.81 9.36
CA PRO A 44 -4.39 12.91 9.41
C PRO A 44 -3.09 12.52 10.15
N GLU A 45 -3.23 11.76 11.24
CA GLU A 45 -2.14 11.27 12.07
C GLU A 45 -1.15 10.37 11.32
N ARG A 46 -1.58 9.72 10.23
CA ARG A 46 -0.75 8.77 9.47
C ARG A 46 0.09 9.43 8.39
N ASN A 47 -0.18 10.70 8.05
CA ASN A 47 0.52 11.44 7.00
C ASN A 47 0.67 10.63 5.69
N ASN A 48 -0.40 9.91 5.32
CA ASN A 48 -0.46 9.10 4.11
C ASN A 48 -0.73 10.00 2.91
N LEU A 49 0.01 9.80 1.82
CA LEU A 49 -0.33 10.34 0.51
C LEU A 49 -0.96 9.22 -0.32
N ILE A 50 -2.13 9.47 -0.88
CA ILE A 50 -2.88 8.46 -1.63
C ILE A 50 -3.04 8.96 -3.06
N ALA A 51 -2.73 8.10 -4.03
CA ALA A 51 -2.98 8.33 -5.44
C ALA A 51 -3.80 7.15 -6.00
N ILE A 52 -4.91 7.46 -6.67
CA ILE A 52 -5.68 6.45 -7.41
C ILE A 52 -4.97 6.25 -8.75
N VAL A 53 -4.59 5.01 -9.06
CA VAL A 53 -3.86 4.65 -10.29
C VAL A 53 -4.79 4.09 -11.35
N SER A 54 -5.82 3.35 -10.94
CA SER A 54 -6.85 2.79 -11.82
C SER A 54 -8.19 2.64 -11.08
N LEU A 55 -9.20 2.10 -11.76
CA LEU A 55 -10.52 1.79 -11.19
C LEU A 55 -10.50 0.74 -10.06
N THR A 56 -9.39 0.02 -9.89
CA THR A 56 -9.24 -0.97 -8.82
C THR A 56 -7.90 -0.89 -8.09
N GLU A 57 -7.00 0.03 -8.50
CA GLU A 57 -5.66 0.15 -7.93
C GLU A 57 -5.44 1.55 -7.34
N MET A 58 -4.93 1.59 -6.12
CA MET A 58 -4.39 2.81 -5.51
C MET A 58 -3.00 2.59 -4.94
N VAL A 59 -2.25 3.68 -4.82
CA VAL A 59 -0.92 3.72 -4.21
C VAL A 59 -0.98 4.60 -2.98
N VAL A 60 -0.44 4.08 -1.88
CA VAL A 60 -0.29 4.78 -0.61
C VAL A 60 1.20 4.98 -0.35
N LEU A 61 1.63 6.23 -0.25
CA LEU A 61 2.95 6.59 0.28
C LEU A 61 2.81 6.94 1.75
N LYS A 62 3.25 6.04 2.62
CA LYS A 62 3.24 6.24 4.07
C LYS A 62 4.64 6.58 4.57
N PRO A 63 4.79 7.28 5.72
CA PRO A 63 6.08 7.44 6.37
C PRO A 63 6.76 6.09 6.56
N ALA A 64 8.02 5.99 6.12
CA ALA A 64 8.79 4.75 6.18
C ALA A 64 9.40 4.51 7.57
N LEU A 65 9.66 5.58 8.33
CA LEU A 65 10.36 5.49 9.59
C LEU A 65 9.38 5.53 10.75
N ASN A 66 9.66 4.75 11.79
CA ASN A 66 8.96 4.83 13.06
C ASN A 66 9.36 6.11 13.84
N SER A 67 8.80 6.31 15.03
CA SER A 67 9.10 7.45 15.90
C SER A 67 10.59 7.56 16.31
N PHE A 68 11.36 6.47 16.19
CA PHE A 68 12.80 6.44 16.44
C PHE A 68 13.64 6.67 15.18
N GLY A 69 13.02 7.03 14.04
CA GLY A 69 13.72 7.24 12.78
C GLY A 69 14.25 5.95 12.13
N ARG A 70 13.73 4.77 12.51
CA ARG A 70 14.17 3.48 11.96
C ARG A 70 13.10 2.84 11.09
N TRP A 71 13.56 2.17 10.03
CA TRP A 71 12.72 1.27 9.24
C TRP A 71 12.42 0.02 10.06
N ASP A 72 11.14 -0.31 10.17
CA ASP A 72 10.66 -1.51 10.86
C ASP A 72 9.60 -2.19 9.99
N ALA A 73 10.02 -3.23 9.28
CA ALA A 73 9.14 -3.97 8.39
C ALA A 73 8.04 -4.73 9.14
N GLU A 74 8.32 -5.21 10.35
CA GLU A 74 7.36 -5.93 11.18
C GLU A 74 6.25 -5.00 11.66
N ASP A 75 6.58 -3.78 12.12
CA ASP A 75 5.59 -2.76 12.46
C ASP A 75 4.70 -2.43 11.25
N HIS A 76 5.31 -2.27 10.08
CA HIS A 76 4.54 -2.03 8.86
C HIS A 76 3.65 -3.21 8.46
N ARG A 77 4.10 -4.46 8.66
CA ARG A 77 3.29 -5.67 8.45
C ARG A 77 2.08 -5.68 9.37
N LYS A 78 2.30 -5.51 10.68
CA LYS A 78 1.22 -5.45 11.68
C LYS A 78 0.18 -4.40 11.35
N ARG A 79 0.58 -3.21 10.89
CA ARG A 79 -0.35 -2.15 10.49
C ARG A 79 -1.20 -2.52 9.27
N VAL A 80 -0.63 -3.24 8.30
CA VAL A 80 -1.37 -3.74 7.13
C VAL A 80 -2.35 -4.83 7.55
N GLU A 81 -1.94 -5.76 8.40
CA GLU A 81 -2.82 -6.81 8.94
C GLU A 81 -3.98 -6.21 9.74
N GLN A 82 -3.71 -5.24 10.61
CA GLN A 82 -4.74 -4.52 11.35
C GLN A 82 -5.73 -3.79 10.43
N LEU A 83 -5.25 -3.18 9.34
CA LEU A 83 -6.10 -2.57 8.33
C LEU A 83 -7.02 -3.63 7.69
N ILE A 84 -6.45 -4.76 7.26
CA ILE A 84 -7.23 -5.86 6.65
C ILE A 84 -8.28 -6.41 7.62
N SER A 85 -7.94 -6.61 8.88
CA SER A 85 -8.88 -7.10 9.90
C SER A 85 -10.02 -6.11 10.15
N ARG A 86 -9.72 -4.82 10.34
CA ARG A 86 -10.76 -3.78 10.52
C ARG A 86 -11.71 -3.67 9.34
N MET A 87 -11.17 -3.78 8.12
CA MET A 87 -11.99 -3.70 6.92
C MET A 87 -12.84 -4.95 6.70
N LYS A 88 -12.38 -6.14 7.14
CA LYS A 88 -13.20 -7.36 7.17
C LYS A 88 -14.38 -7.25 8.13
N GLU A 89 -14.17 -6.62 9.29
CA GLU A 89 -15.22 -6.41 10.29
C GLU A 89 -16.29 -5.41 9.82
N ASN A 90 -15.88 -4.40 9.05
CA ASN A 90 -16.75 -3.33 8.56
C ASN A 90 -17.46 -3.64 7.23
N GLY A 91 -17.25 -4.81 6.61
CA GLY A 91 -17.95 -5.22 5.40
C GLY A 91 -17.23 -6.28 4.54
N GLN A 92 -17.81 -6.60 3.39
CA GLN A 92 -17.28 -7.59 2.44
C GLN A 92 -16.14 -7.08 1.55
N LEU A 93 -15.58 -5.88 1.79
CA LEU A 93 -14.53 -5.30 0.96
C LEU A 93 -13.36 -6.27 0.80
N ARG A 94 -13.18 -6.81 -0.41
CA ARG A 94 -12.07 -7.69 -0.74
C ARG A 94 -10.99 -6.84 -1.38
N PHE A 95 -9.85 -6.73 -0.71
CA PHE A 95 -8.70 -6.04 -1.25
C PHE A 95 -7.42 -6.77 -0.86
N ARG A 96 -6.36 -6.47 -1.61
CA ARG A 96 -5.02 -6.99 -1.42
C ARG A 96 -4.07 -5.82 -1.26
N VAL A 97 -3.06 -5.99 -0.40
CA VAL A 97 -2.04 -4.98 -0.14
C VAL A 97 -0.67 -5.57 -0.41
N ALA A 98 0.16 -4.86 -1.17
CA ALA A 98 1.57 -5.19 -1.34
C ALA A 98 2.45 -4.05 -0.84
N LEU A 99 3.37 -4.35 0.08
CA LEU A 99 4.31 -3.38 0.61
C LEU A 99 5.64 -3.46 -0.13
N GLY A 100 6.08 -2.31 -0.66
CA GLY A 100 7.41 -2.15 -1.22
C GLY A 100 8.49 -2.13 -0.13
N ASN A 101 9.75 -2.04 -0.54
CA ASN A 101 10.84 -1.84 0.40
C ASN A 101 11.13 -0.35 0.58
N TYR A 102 11.65 0.01 1.76
CA TYR A 102 12.24 1.32 1.96
C TYR A 102 13.63 1.38 1.31
N PHE A 103 13.87 2.45 0.57
CA PHE A 103 15.15 2.73 -0.06
C PHE A 103 15.58 4.16 0.30
N THR A 104 16.89 4.39 0.31
CA THR A 104 17.48 5.73 0.48
C THR A 104 18.01 6.25 -0.85
N GLY A 105 18.21 7.56 -0.94
CA GLY A 105 18.77 8.23 -2.12
C GLY A 105 17.76 8.59 -3.22
N PRO A 106 18.23 9.18 -4.33
CA PRO A 106 17.37 9.63 -5.42
C PRO A 106 16.56 8.49 -6.03
N GLY A 107 15.28 8.74 -6.32
CA GLY A 107 14.38 7.74 -6.91
C GLY A 107 13.94 6.63 -5.96
N SER A 108 14.22 6.74 -4.66
CA SER A 108 13.80 5.78 -3.63
C SER A 108 12.31 5.46 -3.65
N ILE A 109 11.45 6.49 -3.77
CA ILE A 109 9.98 6.34 -3.85
C ILE A 109 9.60 5.54 -5.10
N ALA A 110 10.16 5.88 -6.26
CA ALA A 110 9.88 5.18 -7.51
C ALA A 110 10.32 3.71 -7.43
N ARG A 111 11.47 3.43 -6.82
CA ARG A 111 11.96 2.07 -6.58
C ARG A 111 11.04 1.32 -5.61
N SER A 112 10.62 1.96 -4.53
CA SER A 112 9.67 1.41 -3.56
C SER A 112 8.36 1.01 -4.23
N TYR A 113 7.81 1.89 -5.08
CA TYR A 113 6.59 1.62 -5.86
C TYR A 113 6.76 0.44 -6.83
N ARG A 114 7.85 0.42 -7.61
CA ARG A 114 8.14 -0.70 -8.52
C ARG A 114 8.23 -2.02 -7.75
N THR A 115 8.93 -2.02 -6.62
CA THR A 115 9.02 -3.19 -5.74
C THR A 115 7.65 -3.61 -5.22
N ALA A 116 6.81 -2.67 -4.75
CA ALA A 116 5.46 -2.97 -4.29
C ALA A 116 4.59 -3.63 -5.37
N ARG A 117 4.65 -3.13 -6.61
CA ARG A 117 3.93 -3.75 -7.75
C ARG A 117 4.41 -5.16 -8.05
N THR A 118 5.73 -5.36 -8.10
CA THR A 118 6.29 -6.71 -8.31
C THR A 118 5.90 -7.65 -7.18
N THR A 119 5.92 -7.19 -5.93
CA THR A 119 5.46 -7.91 -4.75
C THR A 119 3.98 -8.29 -4.86
N MET A 120 3.12 -7.40 -5.36
CA MET A 120 1.71 -7.72 -5.63
C MET A 120 1.56 -8.83 -6.66
N MET A 121 2.23 -8.68 -7.81
CA MET A 121 2.15 -9.63 -8.92
C MET A 121 2.63 -11.03 -8.51
N VAL A 122 3.83 -11.12 -7.91
CA VAL A 122 4.41 -12.39 -7.45
C VAL A 122 3.60 -12.97 -6.29
N GLY A 123 3.13 -12.12 -5.37
CA GLY A 123 2.30 -12.50 -4.24
C GLY A 123 0.99 -13.17 -4.69
N LYS A 124 0.27 -12.56 -5.63
CA LYS A 124 -0.96 -13.13 -6.21
C LYS A 124 -0.71 -14.48 -6.91
N GLN A 125 0.43 -14.61 -7.59
CA GLN A 125 0.78 -15.85 -8.29
C GLN A 125 1.15 -16.99 -7.33
N ARG A 126 1.94 -16.72 -6.29
CA ARG A 126 2.44 -17.74 -5.36
C ARG A 126 1.49 -18.04 -4.21
N MET A 127 0.75 -17.03 -3.75
CA MET A 127 -0.12 -17.08 -2.57
C MET A 127 -1.47 -16.41 -2.90
N PRO A 128 -2.29 -17.02 -3.78
CA PRO A 128 -3.54 -16.43 -4.25
C PRO A 128 -4.57 -16.19 -3.14
N GLU A 129 -4.53 -16.98 -2.06
CA GLU A 129 -5.42 -16.84 -0.90
C GLU A 129 -4.99 -15.73 0.07
N SER A 130 -3.74 -15.25 -0.03
CA SER A 130 -3.25 -14.18 0.82
C SER A 130 -3.76 -12.81 0.36
N ARG A 131 -3.95 -11.91 1.33
CA ARG A 131 -4.39 -10.52 1.08
C ARG A 131 -3.32 -9.48 1.41
N SER A 132 -2.17 -9.91 1.93
CA SER A 132 -1.03 -9.05 2.16
C SER A 132 0.24 -9.71 1.64
N TYR A 133 1.11 -8.91 1.04
CA TYR A 133 2.36 -9.35 0.42
C TYR A 133 3.47 -8.39 0.81
N PHE A 134 4.61 -8.92 1.24
CA PHE A 134 5.75 -8.12 1.66
C PHE A 134 6.97 -8.50 0.83
N TYR A 135 7.75 -7.50 0.44
CA TYR A 135 8.95 -7.71 -0.37
C TYR A 135 9.94 -8.69 0.26
N GLN A 136 10.12 -8.64 1.58
CA GLN A 136 11.06 -9.50 2.31
C GLN A 136 10.70 -10.98 2.23
N ASP A 137 9.39 -11.28 2.20
CA ASP A 137 8.88 -12.65 2.15
C ASP A 137 8.97 -13.24 0.73
N LEU A 138 9.20 -12.40 -0.29
CA LEU A 138 9.25 -12.77 -1.70
C LEU A 138 10.66 -12.67 -2.31
N MET A 139 11.64 -12.13 -1.57
CA MET A 139 13.05 -12.29 -1.93
C MET A 139 13.39 -13.77 -1.81
N LEU A 140 13.66 -14.42 -2.94
CA LEU A 140 14.23 -15.75 -2.90
C LEU A 140 15.60 -15.67 -2.21
N PRO A 141 15.91 -16.56 -1.24
CA PRO A 141 17.30 -16.78 -0.89
C PRO A 141 18.02 -17.25 -2.17
N PHE A 142 19.29 -16.88 -2.32
CA PHE A 142 20.20 -17.26 -3.41
C PHE A 142 20.19 -16.32 -4.64
N CYS A 143 21.13 -15.37 -4.60
CA CYS A 143 22.07 -15.13 -5.70
C CYS A 143 23.46 -15.50 -5.19
#